data_AF-A0A7K0TC13-F1
#
_entry.id   AF-A0A7K0TC13-F1
#
_cell.length_a   1.000
_cell.length_b   1.000
_cell.length_c   1.000
_cell.angle_alpha   90.00
_cell.angle_beta   90.00
_cell.angle_gamma   90.00
#
_symmetry.space_group_name_H-M   'P 1'
#
loop_
_entity.id
_entity.type
_entity.pdbx_description
1 polymer ?
#
loop_
_entity_poly.entity_id
_entity_poly.type
_entity_poly.pdbx_seq_one_letter_code
_entity_poly.pdbx_strand_id
1 'polypeptide(L)'
;MYEIALSVSACLRSKTRADIAWMISSNPSSAATDALLVTPGGGRIGVLLGKTFDGQLAEVATRQLPTGRILELSVSEFESVTSGLPAQSKPRFIIVPAHQISAELWPALLDRERIALVAHLDGGEVIETSLFTAATIALADSKVVDLFNKGVSVVVEEGDQV
;
A
#
# COMPACT_ATOMS: atom_id res chain seq x y z
N MET A 1 8.91 -4.57 -2.30
CA MET A 1 8.48 -4.81 -0.90
C MET A 1 9.59 -5.04 0.14
N TYR A 2 10.66 -5.82 -0.11
CA TYR A 2 11.70 -6.09 0.91
C TYR A 2 12.33 -4.82 1.52
N GLU A 3 12.80 -3.89 0.68
CA GLU A 3 13.39 -2.60 1.13
C GLU A 3 12.43 -1.78 2.00
N ILE A 4 11.14 -1.82 1.69
CA ILE A 4 10.08 -1.17 2.48
C ILE A 4 9.99 -1.86 3.84
N ALA A 5 9.88 -3.19 3.88
CA ALA A 5 9.78 -3.93 5.14
C ALA A 5 10.99 -3.71 6.06
N LEU A 6 12.20 -3.68 5.48
CA LEU A 6 13.43 -3.39 6.22
C LEU A 6 13.39 -1.98 6.83
N SER A 7 12.98 -1.01 6.04
CA SER A 7 12.94 0.40 6.43
C SER A 7 11.83 0.71 7.44
N VAL A 8 10.63 0.18 7.23
CA VAL A 8 9.52 0.29 8.19
C VAL A 8 9.94 -0.33 9.52
N SER A 9 10.56 -1.52 9.50
CA SER A 9 11.05 -2.18 10.71
C SER A 9 12.06 -1.32 11.47
N ALA A 10 12.94 -0.61 10.76
CA ALA A 10 13.87 0.34 11.39
C ALA A 10 13.13 1.53 12.02
N CYS A 11 12.20 2.15 11.29
CA CYS A 11 11.39 3.27 11.79
C CYS A 11 10.57 2.89 13.03
N LEU A 12 9.90 1.73 13.02
CA LEU A 12 9.12 1.26 14.17
C LEU A 12 10.00 1.03 15.40
N ARG A 13 11.18 0.42 15.24
CA ARG A 13 12.14 0.23 16.35
C ARG A 13 12.65 1.56 16.93
N SER A 14 12.87 2.56 16.08
CA SER A 14 13.31 3.90 16.51
C SER A 14 12.16 4.81 16.95
N LYS A 15 10.91 4.31 16.98
CA LYS A 15 9.70 5.11 17.22
C LYS A 15 9.57 6.31 16.27
N THR A 16 10.13 6.16 15.08
CA THR A 16 9.98 7.13 14.00
C THR A 16 8.71 6.79 13.23
N ARG A 17 7.84 7.78 13.07
CA ARG A 17 6.64 7.63 12.24
C ARG A 17 7.05 7.29 10.80
N ALA A 18 6.35 6.32 10.22
CA ALA A 18 6.41 6.00 8.82
C ALA A 18 4.99 5.86 8.30
N ASP A 19 4.74 6.38 7.10
CA ASP A 19 3.49 6.23 6.37
C ASP A 19 3.81 5.45 5.09
N ILE A 20 3.05 4.39 4.80
CA ILE A 20 3.27 3.49 3.67
C ILE A 20 2.16 3.71 2.66
N ALA A 21 2.53 3.98 1.41
CA ALA A 21 1.61 4.14 0.31
C ALA A 21 1.81 3.06 -0.76
N TRP A 22 0.71 2.60 -1.35
CA TRP A 22 0.71 1.71 -2.52
C TRP A 22 -0.52 1.99 -3.39
N MET A 23 -0.48 1.51 -4.63
CA MET A 23 -1.59 1.64 -5.56
C MET A 23 -2.64 0.56 -5.30
N ILE A 24 -3.92 0.92 -5.33
CA ILE A 24 -5.06 -0.01 -5.22
C ILE A 24 -5.85 -0.17 -6.51
N SER A 25 -5.66 0.72 -7.49
CA SER A 25 -6.18 0.51 -8.84
C SER A 25 -5.56 -0.71 -9.50
N SER A 26 -6.38 -1.48 -10.21
CA SER A 26 -6.00 -2.77 -10.79
C SER A 26 -5.04 -2.67 -11.98
N ASN A 27 -4.76 -1.45 -12.48
CA ASN A 27 -3.92 -1.22 -13.65
C ASN A 27 -2.94 -0.05 -13.38
N PRO A 28 -1.62 -0.24 -13.60
CA PRO A 28 -0.98 -1.46 -14.09
C PRO A 28 -0.82 -2.52 -13.00
N SER A 29 -0.96 -3.79 -13.39
CA SER A 29 -0.74 -4.93 -12.48
C SER A 29 0.68 -4.98 -11.93
N SER A 30 1.65 -4.37 -12.63
CA SER A 30 3.03 -4.22 -12.16
C SER A 30 3.15 -3.41 -10.87
N ALA A 31 2.19 -2.54 -10.58
CA ALA A 31 2.19 -1.74 -9.36
C ALA A 31 1.83 -2.54 -8.10
N ALA A 32 1.37 -3.80 -8.22
CA ALA A 32 0.95 -4.61 -7.08
C ALA A 32 2.09 -4.91 -6.08
N THR A 33 3.35 -4.80 -6.51
CA THR A 33 4.53 -5.00 -5.66
C THR A 33 5.26 -3.71 -5.30
N ASP A 34 4.78 -2.59 -5.83
CA ASP A 34 5.31 -1.26 -5.60
C ASP A 34 4.74 -0.69 -4.31
N ALA A 35 5.58 0.02 -3.57
CA ALA A 35 5.18 0.78 -2.41
C ALA A 35 6.19 1.89 -2.14
N LEU A 36 5.72 2.90 -1.42
CA LEU A 36 6.49 4.05 -0.99
C LEU A 36 6.36 4.18 0.52
N LEU A 37 7.49 4.19 1.22
CA LEU A 37 7.58 4.64 2.60
C LEU A 37 7.90 6.14 2.60
N VAL A 38 7.19 6.89 3.44
CA VAL A 38 7.46 8.30 3.72
C VAL A 38 7.68 8.48 5.22
N THR A 39 8.70 9.26 5.59
CA THR A 39 8.92 9.70 6.97
C THR A 39 8.62 11.20 7.13
N PRO A 40 8.30 11.69 8.34
CA PRO A 40 8.01 13.11 8.58
C PRO A 40 9.13 14.07 8.15
N GLY A 41 10.39 13.62 8.19
CA GLY A 41 11.55 14.39 7.73
C GLY A 41 11.68 14.50 6.20
N GLY A 42 10.69 14.02 5.44
CA GLY A 42 10.70 14.01 3.98
C GLY A 42 11.50 12.86 3.37
N GLY A 43 11.96 11.90 4.19
CA GLY A 43 12.62 10.70 3.69
C GLY A 43 11.64 9.83 2.91
N ARG A 44 12.09 9.30 1.76
CA ARG A 44 11.29 8.50 0.83
C ARG A 44 12.06 7.25 0.45
N ILE A 45 11.45 6.09 0.61
CA ILE A 45 12.07 4.79 0.29
C ILE A 45 11.08 3.98 -0.52
N GLY A 46 11.57 3.31 -1.57
CA GLY A 46 10.76 2.55 -2.51
C GLY A 46 10.56 3.27 -3.84
N VAL A 47 9.78 2.64 -4.69
CA VAL A 47 9.39 3.13 -6.01
C VAL A 47 7.92 2.77 -6.18
N LEU A 48 7.12 3.76 -6.56
CA LEU A 48 5.74 3.58 -6.94
C LEU A 48 5.51 4.26 -8.28
N LEU A 49 5.21 3.47 -9.32
CA LEU A 49 4.94 3.97 -10.68
C LEU A 49 6.02 4.94 -11.19
N GLY A 50 7.28 4.53 -11.10
CA GLY A 50 8.42 5.35 -11.55
C GLY A 50 8.63 6.64 -10.73
N LYS A 51 8.13 6.69 -9.48
CA LYS A 51 8.17 7.86 -8.57
C LYS A 51 7.27 9.03 -8.98
N THR A 52 6.38 8.81 -9.94
CA THR A 52 5.52 9.85 -10.53
C THR A 52 4.69 10.56 -9.45
N PHE A 53 4.17 9.83 -8.47
CA PHE A 53 3.26 10.35 -7.44
C PHE A 53 3.92 10.56 -6.07
N ASP A 54 5.24 10.32 -5.95
CA ASP A 54 5.95 10.36 -4.66
C ASP A 54 5.82 11.72 -3.96
N GLY A 55 5.82 12.82 -4.72
CA GLY A 55 5.67 14.16 -4.18
C GLY A 55 4.30 14.40 -3.54
N GLN A 56 3.24 14.06 -4.26
CA GLN A 56 1.86 14.22 -3.80
C GLN A 56 1.55 13.31 -2.60
N LEU A 57 2.01 12.05 -2.65
CA LEU A 57 1.86 11.11 -1.54
C LEU A 57 2.64 11.57 -0.30
N ALA A 58 3.85 12.10 -0.48
CA ALA A 58 4.62 12.66 0.62
C ALA A 58 3.95 13.89 1.24
N GLU A 59 3.33 14.76 0.45
CA GLU A 59 2.58 15.91 0.96
C GLU A 59 1.37 15.48 1.81
N VAL A 60 0.73 14.36 1.47
CA VAL A 60 -0.33 13.81 2.33
C VAL A 60 0.27 13.26 3.62
N ALA A 61 1.40 12.56 3.55
CA ALA A 61 2.08 12.01 4.73
C ALA A 61 2.51 13.08 5.74
N THR A 62 2.94 14.28 5.28
CA THR A 62 3.36 15.37 6.18
C THR A 62 2.22 15.88 7.06
N ARG A 63 0.96 15.68 6.66
CA ARG A 63 -0.23 16.02 7.45
C ARG A 63 -0.40 15.13 8.68
N GLN A 64 0.36 14.03 8.76
CA GLN A 64 0.41 13.15 9.92
C GLN A 64 -0.97 12.63 10.34
N LEU A 65 -1.78 12.22 9.37
CA LEU A 65 -3.15 11.75 9.61
C LEU A 65 -3.19 10.58 10.63
N PRO A 66 -4.20 10.52 11.51
CA PRO A 66 -4.27 9.49 12.54
C PRO A 66 -4.53 8.10 11.98
N THR A 67 -5.23 8.02 10.85
CA THR A 67 -5.62 6.79 10.16
C THR A 67 -5.19 6.84 8.70
N GLY A 68 -5.10 5.66 8.11
CA GLY A 68 -4.89 5.50 6.68
C GLY A 68 -6.09 5.98 5.88
N ARG A 69 -5.87 6.26 4.60
CA ARG A 69 -6.92 6.70 3.69
C ARG A 69 -6.61 6.39 2.24
N ILE A 70 -7.67 6.42 1.44
CA ILE A 70 -7.60 6.41 0.00
C ILE A 70 -7.41 7.83 -0.54
N LEU A 71 -6.60 7.92 -1.59
CA LEU A 71 -6.34 9.10 -2.37
C LEU A 71 -6.63 8.80 -3.83
N GLU A 72 -7.35 9.69 -4.49
CA GLU A 72 -7.52 9.69 -5.93
C GLU A 72 -6.68 10.83 -6.50
N LEU A 73 -5.68 10.49 -7.33
CA LEU A 73 -4.78 11.47 -7.93
C LEU A 73 -5.05 11.54 -9.43
N SER A 74 -5.08 12.73 -10.01
CA SER A 74 -5.30 12.89 -11.45
C SER A 74 -3.97 12.78 -12.21
N VAL A 75 -3.96 12.06 -13.33
CA VAL A 75 -2.77 11.90 -14.17
C VAL A 75 -2.71 13.00 -15.22
N SER A 76 -1.67 13.83 -15.19
CA SER A 76 -1.36 14.78 -16.25
C SER A 76 -0.75 14.10 -17.49
N GLU A 77 -0.62 14.82 -18.60
CA GLU A 77 0.05 14.31 -19.81
C GLU A 77 1.51 13.90 -19.53
N PHE A 78 2.21 14.66 -18.69
CA PHE A 78 3.59 14.34 -18.30
C PHE A 78 3.65 13.08 -17.44
N GLU A 79 2.81 13.00 -16.40
CA GLU A 79 2.75 11.85 -15.49
C GLU A 79 2.31 10.57 -16.21
N SER A 80 1.51 10.67 -17.28
CA SER A 80 1.10 9.54 -18.10
C SER A 80 2.31 8.81 -18.71
N VAL A 81 3.30 9.58 -19.19
CA VAL A 81 4.52 9.03 -19.81
C VAL A 81 5.38 8.29 -18.79
N THR A 82 5.50 8.80 -17.56
CA THR A 82 6.37 8.23 -16.54
C THR A 82 5.73 7.09 -15.74
N SER A 83 4.42 7.16 -15.50
CA SER A 83 3.68 6.17 -14.72
C SER A 83 3.17 4.99 -15.55
N GLY A 84 3.05 5.17 -16.87
CA GLY A 84 2.37 4.21 -17.76
C GLY A 84 0.85 4.21 -17.62
N LEU A 85 0.28 5.14 -16.85
CA LEU A 85 -1.16 5.33 -16.73
C LEU A 85 -1.71 6.23 -17.84
N PRO A 86 -2.97 6.07 -18.28
CA PRO A 86 -3.59 6.98 -19.23
C PRO A 86 -3.66 8.41 -18.68
N ALA A 87 -3.38 9.41 -19.51
CA ALA A 87 -3.61 10.80 -19.17
C ALA A 87 -5.10 11.02 -18.80
N GLN A 88 -5.34 11.93 -17.84
CA GLN A 88 -6.65 12.25 -17.27
C GLN A 88 -7.33 11.09 -16.51
N SER A 89 -6.68 9.93 -16.40
CA SER A 89 -7.14 8.88 -15.49
C SER A 89 -6.98 9.31 -14.03
N LYS A 90 -7.64 8.56 -13.15
CA LYS A 90 -7.68 8.83 -11.72
C LYS A 90 -7.31 7.59 -10.92
N PRO A 91 -6.03 7.20 -10.91
CA PRO A 91 -5.53 6.14 -10.08
C PRO A 91 -5.83 6.40 -8.60
N ARG A 92 -6.18 5.31 -7.91
CA ARG A 92 -6.41 5.30 -6.48
C ARG A 92 -5.22 4.66 -5.78
N PHE A 93 -4.82 5.33 -4.71
CA PHE A 93 -3.75 4.93 -3.82
C PHE A 93 -4.32 4.83 -2.42
N ILE A 94 -3.69 4.01 -1.60
CA ILE A 94 -3.92 4.00 -0.17
C ILE A 94 -2.62 4.44 0.50
N ILE A 95 -2.73 5.25 1.55
CA ILE A 95 -1.62 5.61 2.43
C ILE A 95 -2.03 5.28 3.86
N VAL A 96 -1.20 4.50 4.56
CA VAL A 96 -1.51 3.99 5.90
C VAL A 96 -0.32 4.22 6.85
N PRO A 97 -0.55 4.78 8.04
CA PRO A 97 0.48 4.83 9.08
C PRO A 97 0.97 3.42 9.44
N ALA A 98 2.28 3.23 9.54
CA ALA A 98 2.90 1.93 9.80
C ALA A 98 2.37 1.24 11.07
N HIS A 99 1.99 2.02 12.08
CA HIS A 99 1.48 1.52 13.35
C HIS A 99 0.03 1.00 13.28
N GLN A 100 -0.72 1.34 12.23
CA GLN A 100 -2.05 0.81 11.97
C GLN A 100 -2.00 -0.54 11.23
N ILE A 101 -0.87 -0.86 10.62
CA ILE A 101 -0.63 -2.15 9.97
C ILE A 101 -0.11 -3.13 11.02
N SER A 102 -0.54 -4.39 10.96
CA SER A 102 -0.03 -5.45 11.83
C SER A 102 1.51 -5.47 11.85
N ALA A 103 2.09 -5.46 13.04
CA ALA A 103 3.54 -5.49 13.23
C ALA A 103 4.18 -6.77 12.67
N GLU A 104 3.40 -7.85 12.50
CA GLU A 104 3.82 -9.13 11.94
C GLU A 104 4.03 -9.08 10.42
N LEU A 105 3.50 -8.07 9.72
CA LEU A 105 3.66 -7.95 8.27
C LEU A 105 5.13 -7.80 7.88
N TRP A 106 5.87 -6.97 8.61
CA TRP A 106 7.22 -6.59 8.22
C TRP A 106 8.22 -7.77 8.35
N PRO A 107 8.23 -8.53 9.46
CA PRO A 107 8.99 -9.78 9.54
C PRO A 107 8.59 -10.77 8.43
N ALA A 108 7.29 -10.99 8.20
CA ALA A 108 6.83 -11.92 7.16
C ALA A 108 7.35 -11.53 5.76
N LEU A 109 7.34 -10.24 5.42
CA LEU A 109 7.91 -9.74 4.16
C LEU A 109 9.44 -9.89 4.07
N LEU A 110 10.16 -9.75 5.19
CA LEU A 110 11.61 -9.96 5.25
C LEU A 110 11.97 -11.44 5.05
N ASP A 111 11.18 -12.34 5.62
CA ASP A 111 11.31 -13.79 5.49
C ASP A 111 10.77 -14.33 4.17
N ARG A 112 10.29 -13.44 3.29
CA ARG A 112 9.70 -13.75 1.98
C ARG A 112 8.49 -14.69 2.08
N GLU A 113 7.77 -14.60 3.19
CA GLU A 113 6.52 -15.32 3.36
C GLU A 113 5.46 -14.78 2.40
N ARG A 114 4.56 -15.67 1.98
CA ARG A 114 3.36 -15.26 1.27
C ARG A 114 2.38 -14.66 2.28
N ILE A 115 1.91 -13.46 1.98
CA ILE A 115 0.97 -12.71 2.81
C ILE A 115 -0.26 -12.30 2.02
N ALA A 116 -1.37 -12.09 2.72
CA ALA A 116 -2.50 -11.30 2.26
C ALA A 116 -2.76 -10.20 3.31
N LEU A 117 -2.76 -8.94 2.85
CA LEU A 117 -3.13 -7.78 3.67
C LEU A 117 -4.49 -7.29 3.18
N VAL A 118 -5.48 -7.32 4.07
CA VAL A 118 -6.83 -6.80 3.81
C VAL A 118 -6.96 -5.49 4.56
N ALA A 119 -7.34 -4.41 3.87
CA ALA A 119 -7.67 -3.13 4.49
C ALA A 119 -9.19 -2.96 4.48
N HIS A 120 -9.78 -2.77 5.66
CA HIS A 120 -11.20 -2.49 5.82
C HIS A 120 -11.42 -0.99 5.77
N LEU A 121 -12.43 -0.56 5.01
CA LEU A 121 -12.64 0.83 4.66
C LEU A 121 -14.00 1.31 5.16
N ASP A 122 -14.05 2.54 5.67
CA ASP A 122 -15.29 3.32 5.82
C ASP A 122 -15.19 4.54 4.89
N GLY A 123 -15.87 4.45 3.75
CA GLY A 123 -15.70 5.36 2.63
C GLY A 123 -14.24 5.41 2.15
N GLY A 124 -13.57 6.53 2.41
CA GLY A 124 -12.17 6.73 2.03
C GLY A 124 -11.17 6.48 3.15
N GLU A 125 -11.61 6.15 4.37
CA GLU A 125 -10.73 5.96 5.53
C GLU A 125 -10.47 4.47 5.80
N VAL A 126 -9.25 4.16 6.21
CA VAL A 126 -8.88 2.81 6.65
C VAL A 126 -9.20 2.70 8.13
N ILE A 127 -10.13 1.81 8.46
CA ILE A 127 -10.55 1.58 9.85
C ILE A 127 -9.74 0.44 10.49
N GLU A 128 -9.37 -0.57 9.71
CA GLU A 128 -8.66 -1.75 10.20
C GLU A 128 -7.81 -2.37 9.09
N THR A 129 -6.75 -3.07 9.47
CA THR A 129 -6.04 -3.99 8.57
C THR A 129 -5.97 -5.39 9.16
N SER A 130 -6.19 -6.41 8.34
CA SER A 130 -6.07 -7.81 8.71
C SER A 130 -4.94 -8.45 7.89
N LEU A 131 -4.04 -9.16 8.58
CA LEU A 131 -2.94 -9.87 7.97
C LEU A 131 -3.19 -11.38 8.01
N PHE A 132 -3.03 -12.02 6.86
CA PHE A 132 -3.06 -13.47 6.73
C PHE A 132 -1.74 -13.97 6.15
N THR A 133 -1.25 -15.08 6.68
CA THR A 133 -0.11 -15.83 6.14
C THR A 133 -0.57 -17.21 5.71
N ALA A 134 0.34 -18.04 5.18
CA ALA A 134 0.00 -19.43 4.86
C ALA A 134 -0.55 -20.21 6.07
N ALA A 135 -0.19 -19.83 7.29
CA ALA A 135 -0.67 -20.48 8.51
C ALA A 135 -2.11 -20.06 8.90
N THR A 136 -2.50 -18.81 8.58
CA THR A 136 -3.78 -18.23 9.04
C THR A 136 -4.79 -18.01 7.91
N ILE A 137 -4.41 -18.19 6.64
CA ILE A 137 -5.26 -17.92 5.48
C ILE A 137 -6.59 -18.67 5.52
N ALA A 138 -6.65 -19.85 6.15
CA ALA A 138 -7.90 -20.62 6.30
C ALA A 138 -8.99 -19.91 7.12
N LEU A 139 -8.65 -18.83 7.84
CA LEU A 139 -9.57 -17.99 8.60
C LEU A 139 -10.10 -16.79 7.79
N ALA A 140 -9.54 -16.53 6.61
CA ALA A 140 -9.96 -15.43 5.75
C ALA A 140 -11.21 -15.80 4.94
N ASP A 141 -11.87 -14.77 4.37
CA ASP A 141 -12.96 -14.99 3.43
C ASP A 141 -12.52 -15.77 2.19
N SER A 142 -13.43 -16.58 1.65
CA SER A 142 -13.16 -17.49 0.51
C SER A 142 -12.43 -16.82 -0.66
N LYS A 143 -12.76 -15.57 -0.99
CA LYS A 143 -12.12 -14.84 -2.08
C LYS A 143 -10.68 -14.42 -1.77
N VAL A 144 -10.38 -14.06 -0.51
CA VAL A 144 -9.01 -13.79 -0.05
C VAL A 144 -8.19 -15.07 -0.12
N VAL A 145 -8.77 -16.21 0.30
CA VAL A 145 -8.17 -17.55 0.16
C VAL A 145 -7.85 -17.87 -1.31
N ASP A 146 -8.82 -17.66 -2.20
CA ASP A 146 -8.66 -17.94 -3.63
C ASP A 146 -7.57 -17.07 -4.26
N LEU A 147 -7.55 -15.76 -3.94
CA LEU A 147 -6.51 -14.85 -4.42
C LEU A 147 -5.12 -15.24 -3.90
N PHE A 148 -5.01 -15.57 -2.61
CA PHE A 148 -3.76 -16.01 -1.99
C PHE A 148 -3.22 -17.29 -2.66
N ASN A 149 -4.10 -18.23 -2.98
CA ASN A 149 -3.74 -19.52 -3.59
C ASN A 149 -3.33 -19.42 -5.06
N LYS A 150 -3.67 -18.33 -5.77
CA LYS A 150 -3.18 -18.09 -7.14
C LYS A 150 -1.66 -17.91 -7.20
N GLY A 151 -1.01 -17.56 -6.08
CA GLY A 151 0.45 -17.45 -6.01
C GLY A 151 1.02 -16.28 -6.82
N VAL A 152 0.21 -15.25 -7.09
CA VAL A 152 0.60 -14.02 -7.79
C VAL A 152 0.41 -12.82 -6.89
N SER A 153 1.26 -11.80 -7.03
CA SER A 153 1.05 -10.51 -6.37
C SER A 153 -0.03 -9.72 -7.11
N VAL A 154 -1.10 -9.39 -6.40
CA VAL A 154 -2.24 -8.66 -6.95
C VAL A 154 -2.84 -7.76 -5.87
N VAL A 155 -3.38 -6.63 -6.28
CA VAL A 155 -4.22 -5.78 -5.45
C VAL A 155 -5.63 -5.80 -6.04
N VAL A 156 -6.62 -6.08 -5.19
CA VAL A 156 -8.02 -6.15 -5.57
C VAL A 156 -8.77 -5.23 -4.61
N GLU A 157 -9.59 -4.35 -5.16
CA GLU A 157 -10.53 -3.56 -4.38
C GLU A 157 -11.87 -4.30 -4.35
N GLU A 158 -12.45 -4.41 -3.16
CA GLU A 158 -13.75 -5.03 -2.93
C GLU A 158 -14.63 -4.07 -2.16
N GLY A 159 -15.79 -3.76 -2.73
CA GLY A 159 -16.80 -2.86 -2.18
C GLY A 159 -17.97 -2.77 -3.14
N ASP A 160 -19.12 -2.26 -2.68
CA ASP A 160 -20.27 -1.99 -3.54
C ASP A 160 -19.81 -1.07 -4.68
N GLN A 161 -19.78 -1.62 -5.89
CA GLN A 161 -19.77 -0.81 -7.10
C GLN A 161 -21.11 -0.07 -7.09
N VAL A 162 -21.10 1.20 -6.67
CA VAL A 162 -22.26 2.08 -6.84
C VAL A 162 -22.46 2.33 -8.33
#